data_AF-A0A225V6L6-F1
#
_entry.id   AF-A0A225V6L6-F1
#
_cell.length_a   1.000
_cell.length_b   1.000
_cell.length_c   1.000
_cell.angle_alpha   90.00
_cell.angle_beta   90.00
_cell.angle_gamma   90.00
#
_symmetry.space_group_name_H-M   'P 1'
#
loop_
_entity.id
_entity.type
_entity.pdbx_description
1 polymer ?
#
loop_
_entity_poly.entity_id
_entity_poly.type
_entity_poly.pdbx_seq_one_letter_code
_entity_poly.pdbx_strand_id
1 'polypeptide(L)'
;NGISNTGRCVTESPLDRFCQLTTTNSSACARCVPRSNWSTARVPASTSYASVRAQVFTGINIGEMSPLIERGCHNNVHSSLSSTMADFAAPSDPIFWSHHSMVDALHTIFHKCRVGDQRLTFAQKANPIAWTSCTRRDQGTFRPTDVITMRTGERGVNPIPGTRDPKIGRYFAGVPNQFAGLMDVRDLGSSSYGYALTGQLAAMYNQCDNSPASRKLKETYAQNTTSKPTMCGISNDGCYDPDGNNYTSLNNFPETDYIGQDDGHQDIVIVDISGKTLSSNTPKAVYIAEDSEKRVVDWYDHTIEAMGGDSHENMADLERQACMFEHVCLGGTPDYSPEFKKIWNVEEPRCKTIVDAIINGSDPIKYGSWREDMEARFSCPEPTVSSNTTS
;
A
#
# COMPACT_ATOMS: atom_id res chain seq x y z
N ASN A 1 -16.80 13.68 8.59
CA ASN A 1 -16.30 14.61 9.64
C ASN A 1 -16.64 16.09 9.41
N GLY A 2 -17.62 16.44 8.56
CA GLY A 2 -18.02 17.85 8.39
C GLY A 2 -16.99 18.73 7.69
N ILE A 3 -16.08 18.10 6.93
CA ILE A 3 -15.08 18.80 6.12
C ILE A 3 -15.74 19.21 4.79
N SER A 4 -15.51 20.45 4.38
CA SER A 4 -15.94 20.95 3.08
C SER A 4 -14.91 20.54 2.02
N ASN A 5 -15.38 19.87 0.97
CA ASN A 5 -14.53 19.43 -0.13
C ASN A 5 -14.92 20.17 -1.40
N THR A 6 -13.92 20.50 -2.22
CA THR A 6 -14.09 21.21 -3.50
C THR A 6 -13.51 20.38 -4.63
N GLY A 7 -14.12 20.51 -5.81
CA GLY A 7 -13.73 19.75 -6.99
C GLY A 7 -14.84 19.74 -8.03
N ARG A 8 -14.59 19.06 -9.15
CA ARG A 8 -15.62 18.74 -10.12
C ARG A 8 -16.56 17.71 -9.50
N CYS A 9 -17.85 18.04 -9.44
CA CYS A 9 -18.90 17.12 -9.00
C CYS A 9 -19.06 16.02 -10.06
N VAL A 10 -18.66 14.79 -9.72
CA VAL A 10 -18.70 13.62 -10.62
C VAL A 10 -19.95 12.79 -10.30
N THR A 11 -20.82 12.65 -11.30
CA THR A 11 -22.21 12.15 -11.18
C THR A 11 -22.40 10.79 -11.86
N GLU A 12 -21.34 10.16 -12.31
CA GLU A 12 -21.34 8.84 -12.90
C GLU A 12 -21.59 7.78 -11.83
N SER A 13 -22.35 6.73 -12.15
CA SER A 13 -22.65 5.68 -11.18
C SER A 13 -21.39 4.91 -10.77
N PRO A 14 -21.19 4.57 -9.48
CA PRO A 14 -22.14 4.67 -8.36
C PRO A 14 -22.15 6.01 -7.58
N LEU A 15 -21.40 7.03 -8.02
CA LEU A 15 -21.24 8.30 -7.29
C LEU A 15 -22.51 9.15 -7.30
N ASP A 16 -23.40 8.91 -8.27
CA ASP A 16 -24.75 9.49 -8.37
C ASP A 16 -25.62 9.21 -7.13
N ARG A 17 -25.23 8.23 -6.31
CA ARG A 17 -25.92 7.83 -5.08
C ARG A 17 -25.33 8.45 -3.81
N PHE A 18 -24.26 9.22 -3.91
CA PHE A 18 -23.60 9.81 -2.75
C PHE A 18 -24.50 10.82 -2.02
N CYS A 19 -24.49 10.74 -0.69
CA CYS A 19 -25.11 11.72 0.19
C CYS A 19 -24.11 12.14 1.27
N GLN A 20 -23.84 13.43 1.32
CA GLN A 20 -22.77 14.04 2.12
C GLN A 20 -23.01 13.99 3.63
N LEU A 21 -24.26 13.86 4.06
CA LEU A 21 -24.66 13.83 5.46
C LEU A 21 -25.77 12.82 5.65
N THR A 22 -25.81 12.19 6.83
CA THR A 22 -26.82 11.20 7.19
C THR A 22 -28.20 11.80 7.47
N THR A 23 -28.26 13.08 7.84
CA THR A 23 -29.50 13.83 8.08
C THR A 23 -30.09 14.44 6.80
N THR A 24 -29.33 14.49 5.70
CA THR A 24 -29.79 15.03 4.43
C THR A 24 -30.84 14.11 3.82
N ASN A 25 -32.00 14.67 3.45
CA ASN A 25 -33.03 13.94 2.75
C ASN A 25 -32.59 13.55 1.32
N SER A 26 -33.16 12.49 0.76
CA SER A 26 -32.73 11.93 -0.53
C SER A 26 -32.84 12.91 -1.72
N SER A 27 -33.71 13.92 -1.62
CA SER A 27 -33.86 14.99 -2.62
C SER A 27 -32.78 16.08 -2.52
N ALA A 28 -32.14 16.24 -1.36
CA ALA A 28 -31.12 17.28 -1.10
C ALA A 28 -29.68 16.71 -1.02
N CYS A 29 -29.51 15.40 -1.25
CA CYS A 29 -28.18 14.81 -1.40
C CYS A 29 -27.45 15.43 -2.59
N ALA A 30 -26.13 15.60 -2.47
CA ALA A 30 -25.29 16.12 -3.54
C ALA A 30 -25.35 15.26 -4.82
N ARG A 31 -25.55 13.93 -4.68
CA ARG A 31 -25.59 12.96 -5.79
C ARG A 31 -24.35 13.02 -6.68
N CYS A 32 -23.22 13.33 -6.06
CA CYS A 32 -21.92 13.32 -6.69
C CYS A 32 -20.82 13.30 -5.63
N VAL A 33 -19.63 12.88 -6.00
CA VAL A 33 -18.42 13.04 -5.20
C VAL A 33 -17.53 14.08 -5.88
N PRO A 34 -17.05 15.12 -5.17
CA PRO A 34 -16.07 16.05 -5.72
C PRO A 34 -14.77 15.31 -6.03
N ARG A 35 -14.28 15.42 -7.28
CA ARG A 35 -12.97 14.91 -7.70
C ARG A 35 -12.16 16.03 -8.36
N SER A 36 -10.84 15.87 -8.37
CA SER A 36 -9.98 16.67 -9.25
C SER A 36 -10.11 16.18 -10.70
N ASN A 37 -9.42 16.82 -11.65
CA ASN A 37 -9.42 16.33 -13.02
C ASN A 37 -8.51 15.10 -13.17
N TRP A 38 -9.10 13.91 -13.02
CA TRP A 38 -8.36 12.65 -13.14
C TRP A 38 -7.91 12.32 -14.57
N SER A 39 -8.41 13.03 -15.60
CA SER A 39 -7.88 12.86 -16.97
C SER A 39 -6.45 13.40 -17.11
N THR A 40 -6.00 14.22 -16.16
CA THR A 40 -4.65 14.80 -16.10
C THR A 40 -3.88 14.33 -14.86
N ALA A 41 -4.51 13.55 -13.97
CA ALA A 41 -3.83 12.96 -12.83
C ALA A 41 -2.84 11.91 -13.32
N ARG A 42 -1.64 11.92 -12.77
CA ARG A 42 -0.56 11.01 -13.15
C ARG A 42 -0.43 9.90 -12.11
N VAL A 43 -0.10 8.70 -12.57
CA VAL A 43 0.32 7.62 -11.67
C VAL A 43 1.70 8.00 -11.12
N PRO A 44 1.85 8.24 -9.81
CA PRO A 44 3.12 8.71 -9.25
C PRO A 44 4.22 7.66 -9.42
N ALA A 45 5.47 8.06 -9.67
CA ALA A 45 6.59 7.12 -9.78
C ALA A 45 6.91 6.43 -8.45
N SER A 46 6.39 6.93 -7.31
CA SER A 46 6.42 6.21 -6.04
C SER A 46 5.53 4.96 -6.01
N THR A 47 4.70 4.74 -7.03
CA THR A 47 3.98 3.47 -7.26
C THR A 47 4.68 2.58 -8.29
N SER A 48 5.89 2.95 -8.74
CA SER A 48 6.69 2.12 -9.64
C SER A 48 7.16 0.85 -8.96
N TYR A 49 7.54 -0.16 -9.74
CA TYR A 49 8.00 -1.45 -9.22
C TYR A 49 9.20 -1.33 -8.30
N ALA A 50 10.16 -0.47 -8.63
CA ALA A 50 11.31 -0.20 -7.77
C ALA A 50 10.88 0.40 -6.44
N SER A 51 10.02 1.41 -6.50
CA SER A 51 9.60 2.15 -5.31
C SER A 51 8.72 1.31 -4.38
N VAL A 52 7.72 0.59 -4.92
CA VAL A 52 6.84 -0.27 -4.12
C VAL A 52 7.64 -1.38 -3.46
N ARG A 53 8.57 -2.02 -4.19
CA ARG A 53 9.47 -3.02 -3.61
C ARG A 53 10.30 -2.42 -2.48
N ALA A 54 10.92 -1.26 -2.70
CA ALA A 54 11.74 -0.59 -1.70
C ALA A 54 10.91 -0.26 -0.45
N GLN A 55 9.69 0.25 -0.61
CA GLN A 55 8.80 0.57 0.51
C GLN A 55 8.43 -0.67 1.34
N VAL A 56 8.20 -1.82 0.70
CA VAL A 56 7.85 -3.07 1.41
C VAL A 56 9.06 -3.71 2.09
N PHE A 57 10.19 -3.85 1.40
CA PHE A 57 11.30 -4.69 1.88
C PHE A 57 12.43 -3.96 2.59
N THR A 58 12.47 -2.62 2.57
CA THR A 58 13.51 -1.87 3.31
C THR A 58 13.31 -1.99 4.83
N GLY A 59 12.06 -2.02 5.31
CA GLY A 59 11.77 -2.18 6.73
C GLY A 59 11.99 -3.62 7.20
N ILE A 60 12.58 -3.79 8.38
CA ILE A 60 12.74 -5.10 9.03
C ILE A 60 11.56 -5.47 9.94
N ASN A 61 10.77 -4.47 10.37
CA ASN A 61 9.56 -4.62 11.17
C ASN A 61 8.44 -3.68 10.68
N ILE A 62 7.21 -3.89 11.17
CA ILE A 62 6.03 -3.13 10.77
C ILE A 62 6.18 -1.61 11.02
N GLY A 63 6.92 -1.25 12.07
CA GLY A 63 7.16 0.15 12.46
C GLY A 63 8.06 0.91 11.49
N GLU A 64 8.92 0.19 10.77
CA GLU A 64 9.76 0.76 9.71
C GLU A 64 9.07 0.71 8.36
N MET A 65 8.42 -0.41 8.02
CA MET A 65 7.74 -0.58 6.73
C MET A 65 6.52 0.33 6.60
N SER A 66 5.65 0.39 7.61
CA SER A 66 4.36 1.09 7.48
C SER A 66 4.52 2.58 7.15
N PRO A 67 5.44 3.34 7.78
CA PRO A 67 5.71 4.72 7.38
C PRO A 67 6.25 4.87 5.95
N LEU A 68 6.99 3.88 5.43
CA LEU A 68 7.49 3.92 4.05
C LEU A 68 6.36 3.79 3.04
N ILE A 69 5.41 2.89 3.27
CA ILE A 69 4.21 2.75 2.43
C ILE A 69 3.32 3.99 2.56
N GLU A 70 3.03 4.41 3.79
CA GLU A 70 2.15 5.55 4.09
C GLU A 70 2.66 6.82 3.39
N ARG A 71 3.94 7.17 3.58
CA ARG A 71 4.55 8.38 3.01
C ARG A 71 4.95 8.25 1.53
N GLY A 72 5.03 7.02 1.03
CA GLY A 72 5.34 6.70 -0.35
C GLY A 72 4.09 6.60 -1.20
N CYS A 73 3.82 5.41 -1.74
CA CYS A 73 2.75 5.17 -2.70
C CYS A 73 1.35 5.57 -2.19
N HIS A 74 1.07 5.40 -0.89
CA HIS A 74 -0.23 5.74 -0.31
C HIS A 74 -0.53 7.24 -0.40
N ASN A 75 0.29 8.09 0.25
CA ASN A 75 0.05 9.54 0.26
C ASN A 75 0.20 10.16 -1.13
N ASN A 76 1.11 9.65 -1.97
CA ASN A 76 1.26 10.14 -3.34
C ASN A 76 0.00 9.89 -4.19
N VAL A 77 -0.66 8.74 -4.06
CA VAL A 77 -1.92 8.46 -4.79
C VAL A 77 -3.04 9.36 -4.27
N HIS A 78 -3.20 9.48 -2.95
CA HIS A 78 -4.16 10.40 -2.33
C HIS A 78 -3.95 11.84 -2.82
N SER A 79 -2.70 12.31 -2.85
CA SER A 79 -2.35 13.64 -3.31
C SER A 79 -2.57 13.83 -4.82
N SER A 80 -2.23 12.84 -5.65
CA SER A 80 -2.41 12.90 -7.11
C SER A 80 -3.90 12.93 -7.49
N LEU A 81 -4.73 12.14 -6.82
CA LEU A 81 -6.18 12.15 -7.03
C LEU A 81 -6.83 13.41 -6.46
N SER A 82 -6.26 14.00 -5.40
CA SER A 82 -6.65 15.27 -4.79
C SER A 82 -8.16 15.38 -4.49
N SER A 83 -8.67 16.61 -4.25
CA SER A 83 -10.07 16.86 -3.90
C SER A 83 -10.50 15.95 -2.73
N THR A 84 -11.61 15.22 -2.84
CA THR A 84 -12.06 14.28 -1.80
C THR A 84 -10.99 13.26 -1.40
N MET A 85 -10.13 12.81 -2.33
CA MET A 85 -9.05 11.87 -2.02
C MET A 85 -7.89 12.51 -1.25
N ALA A 86 -7.80 13.83 -1.12
CA ALA A 86 -6.73 14.49 -0.38
C ALA A 86 -7.03 14.73 1.12
N ASP A 87 -8.23 14.39 1.61
CA ASP A 87 -8.67 14.72 2.97
C ASP A 87 -9.35 13.54 3.69
N PHE A 88 -9.78 13.77 4.94
CA PHE A 88 -10.41 12.74 5.78
C PHE A 88 -11.78 12.24 5.26
N ALA A 89 -12.32 12.82 4.19
CA ALA A 89 -13.49 12.30 3.49
C ALA A 89 -13.14 11.38 2.32
N ALA A 90 -11.87 11.06 2.07
CA ALA A 90 -11.43 10.11 1.05
C ALA A 90 -12.25 8.79 1.02
N PRO A 91 -12.64 8.18 2.17
CA PRO A 91 -13.51 6.99 2.16
C PRO A 91 -14.90 7.17 1.52
N SER A 92 -15.30 8.40 1.24
CA SER A 92 -16.53 8.74 0.51
C SER A 92 -16.43 8.43 -0.98
N ASP A 93 -15.22 8.37 -1.53
CA ASP A 93 -14.98 7.97 -2.91
C ASP A 93 -14.73 6.46 -2.97
N PRO A 94 -15.48 5.67 -3.77
CA PRO A 94 -15.28 4.24 -3.91
C PRO A 94 -13.85 3.80 -4.27
N ILE A 95 -13.07 4.64 -4.96
CA ILE A 95 -11.67 4.31 -5.30
C ILE A 95 -10.79 4.14 -4.06
N PHE A 96 -11.14 4.79 -2.95
CA PHE A 96 -10.45 4.66 -1.66
C PHE A 96 -10.29 3.20 -1.26
N TRP A 97 -11.36 2.42 -1.40
CA TRP A 97 -11.37 1.02 -0.98
C TRP A 97 -10.48 0.16 -1.86
N SER A 98 -10.42 0.41 -3.17
CA SER A 98 -9.50 -0.28 -4.07
C SER A 98 -8.04 0.11 -3.79
N HIS A 99 -7.79 1.39 -3.52
CA HIS A 99 -6.46 1.87 -3.13
C HIS A 99 -5.99 1.25 -1.81
N HIS A 100 -6.84 1.25 -0.78
CA HIS A 100 -6.52 0.66 0.53
C HIS A 100 -6.48 -0.88 0.49
N SER A 101 -7.20 -1.53 -0.44
CA SER A 101 -7.01 -2.96 -0.70
C SER A 101 -5.62 -3.28 -1.22
N MET A 102 -5.03 -2.40 -2.04
CA MET A 102 -3.63 -2.53 -2.47
C MET A 102 -2.68 -2.32 -1.30
N VAL A 103 -2.90 -1.29 -0.47
CA VAL A 103 -2.08 -1.05 0.74
C VAL A 103 -2.10 -2.27 1.66
N ASP A 104 -3.28 -2.84 1.90
CA ASP A 104 -3.42 -4.04 2.74
C ASP A 104 -2.79 -5.30 2.09
N ALA A 105 -2.82 -5.42 0.76
CA ALA A 105 -2.07 -6.46 0.05
C ALA A 105 -0.55 -6.31 0.25
N LEU A 106 -0.01 -5.08 0.27
CA LEU A 106 1.41 -4.84 0.57
C LEU A 106 1.76 -5.20 2.02
N HIS A 107 0.87 -4.89 2.97
CA HIS A 107 1.00 -5.34 4.36
C HIS A 107 0.98 -6.87 4.46
N THR A 108 0.11 -7.54 3.70
CA THR A 108 0.03 -9.01 3.64
C THR A 108 1.32 -9.62 3.10
N ILE A 109 1.91 -9.05 2.04
CA ILE A 109 3.21 -9.48 1.51
C ILE A 109 4.31 -9.31 2.55
N PHE A 110 4.37 -8.16 3.22
CA PHE A 110 5.33 -7.92 4.28
C PHE A 110 5.18 -8.92 5.44
N HIS A 111 3.95 -9.11 5.92
CA HIS A 111 3.64 -10.05 7.00
C HIS A 111 4.16 -11.43 6.66
N LYS A 112 3.81 -11.95 5.48
CA LYS A 112 4.32 -13.24 5.00
C LYS A 112 5.84 -13.30 4.97
N CYS A 113 6.51 -12.24 4.53
CA CYS A 113 7.95 -12.25 4.31
C CYS A 113 8.81 -12.00 5.54
N ARG A 114 8.24 -11.45 6.61
CA ARG A 114 8.96 -11.15 7.85
C ARG A 114 8.49 -12.01 9.02
N VAL A 115 7.20 -12.35 9.06
CA VAL A 115 6.55 -13.16 10.10
C VAL A 115 6.44 -14.63 9.67
N GLY A 116 6.09 -14.86 8.40
CA GLY A 116 5.97 -16.20 7.82
C GLY A 116 4.54 -16.60 7.51
N ASP A 117 4.38 -17.82 7.01
CA ASP A 117 3.08 -18.36 6.59
C ASP A 117 2.28 -18.96 7.77
N GLN A 118 2.92 -19.22 8.91
CA GLN A 118 2.24 -19.78 10.08
C GLN A 118 1.33 -18.72 10.73
N ARG A 119 0.04 -19.05 10.90
CA ARG A 119 -0.85 -18.25 11.73
C ARG A 119 -0.33 -18.26 13.17
N LEU A 120 -0.40 -17.10 13.80
CA LEU A 120 0.09 -16.88 15.16
C LEU A 120 -1.07 -16.85 16.15
N THR A 121 -0.87 -17.41 17.33
CA THR A 121 -1.77 -17.16 18.47
C THR A 121 -1.78 -15.67 18.80
N PHE A 122 -2.85 -15.19 19.44
CA PHE A 122 -2.97 -13.78 19.85
C PHE A 122 -1.74 -13.26 20.63
N ALA A 123 -1.18 -14.08 21.52
CA ALA A 123 0.02 -13.71 22.28
C ALA A 123 1.27 -13.60 21.38
N GLN A 124 1.42 -14.50 20.40
CA GLN A 124 2.53 -14.47 19.45
C GLN A 124 2.45 -13.27 18.51
N LYS A 125 1.26 -12.73 18.24
CA LYS A 125 1.07 -11.50 17.44
C LYS A 125 1.69 -10.27 18.11
N ALA A 126 2.05 -10.29 19.40
CA ALA A 126 2.82 -9.21 20.03
C ALA A 126 4.33 -9.18 19.66
N ASN A 127 4.78 -10.06 18.74
CA ASN A 127 6.17 -10.14 18.29
C ASN A 127 6.69 -8.79 17.70
N PRO A 128 7.90 -8.31 18.07
CA PRO A 128 8.49 -7.04 17.60
C PRO A 128 8.62 -6.84 16.09
N ILE A 129 8.50 -7.90 15.28
CA ILE A 129 8.48 -7.78 13.81
C ILE A 129 7.12 -7.31 13.32
N ALA A 130 6.06 -7.88 13.90
CA ALA A 130 4.69 -7.69 13.45
C ALA A 130 3.97 -6.60 14.25
N TRP A 131 4.52 -6.19 15.38
CA TRP A 131 4.00 -5.14 16.24
C TRP A 131 5.07 -4.10 16.57
N THR A 132 4.69 -2.83 16.48
CA THR A 132 5.43 -1.72 17.10
C THR A 132 4.46 -0.85 17.88
N SER A 133 4.97 -0.18 18.90
CA SER A 133 4.19 0.71 19.74
C SER A 133 4.58 2.16 19.50
N CYS A 134 3.62 3.07 19.57
CA CYS A 134 3.85 4.51 19.55
C CYS A 134 3.13 5.21 20.71
N THR A 135 3.57 6.43 21.02
CA THR A 135 2.99 7.25 22.09
C THR A 135 1.57 7.67 21.72
N ARG A 136 0.67 7.60 22.69
CA ARG A 136 -0.70 8.10 22.52
C ARG A 136 -0.73 9.62 22.60
N ARG A 137 -1.80 10.23 22.06
CA ARG A 137 -2.02 11.69 22.16
C ARG A 137 -2.26 12.17 23.59
N ASP A 138 -2.79 11.29 24.44
CA ASP A 138 -3.03 11.55 25.86
C ASP A 138 -1.80 11.13 26.68
N GLN A 139 -1.80 9.91 27.22
CA GLN A 139 -0.74 9.39 28.07
C GLN A 139 -0.55 7.90 27.83
N GLY A 140 0.71 7.48 27.85
CA GLY A 140 1.10 6.08 27.66
C GLY A 140 1.32 5.73 26.18
N THR A 141 1.37 4.44 25.92
CA THR A 141 1.67 3.88 24.61
C THR A 141 0.56 2.95 24.14
N PHE A 142 0.49 2.72 22.84
CA PHE A 142 -0.39 1.69 22.31
C PHE A 142 0.13 0.28 22.65
N ARG A 143 -0.79 -0.63 22.90
CA ARG A 143 -0.55 -2.04 23.22
C ARG A 143 -1.27 -2.92 22.20
N PRO A 144 -0.78 -4.14 21.94
CA PRO A 144 -1.42 -5.07 21.01
C PRO A 144 -2.90 -5.38 21.38
N THR A 145 -3.23 -5.30 22.67
CA THR A 145 -4.57 -5.53 23.23
C THR A 145 -5.50 -4.33 23.18
N ASP A 146 -5.03 -3.18 22.70
CA ASP A 146 -5.88 -2.00 22.62
C ASP A 146 -6.93 -2.16 21.53
N VAL A 147 -8.16 -1.74 21.85
CA VAL A 147 -9.28 -1.77 20.91
C VAL A 147 -9.15 -0.62 19.92
N ILE A 148 -9.08 -0.97 18.63
CA ILE A 148 -9.16 -0.02 17.52
C ILE A 148 -10.56 0.58 17.52
N THR A 149 -10.62 1.88 17.77
CA THR A 149 -11.89 2.60 17.86
C THR A 149 -12.18 3.32 16.55
N MET A 150 -13.04 2.72 15.72
CA MET A 150 -13.70 3.43 14.62
C MET A 150 -14.97 4.10 15.13
N ARG A 151 -15.21 5.36 14.73
CA ARG A 151 -16.38 6.13 15.17
C ARG A 151 -17.19 6.62 13.99
N THR A 152 -18.51 6.52 14.11
CA THR A 152 -19.46 7.20 13.22
C THR A 152 -20.13 8.35 13.96
N GLY A 153 -20.56 9.36 13.23
CA GLY A 153 -21.17 10.55 13.80
C GLY A 153 -21.15 11.67 12.79
N GLU A 154 -22.32 12.20 12.46
CA GLU A 154 -22.41 13.32 11.54
C GLU A 154 -21.61 14.50 12.06
N ARG A 155 -20.69 15.03 11.24
CA ARG A 155 -19.79 16.13 11.62
C ARG A 155 -18.99 15.88 12.91
N GLY A 156 -18.82 14.62 13.33
CA GLY A 156 -18.16 14.27 14.58
C GLY A 156 -18.96 14.63 15.83
N VAL A 157 -20.25 14.99 15.71
CA VAL A 157 -21.13 15.28 16.84
C VAL A 157 -21.62 13.98 17.45
N ASN A 158 -21.50 13.85 18.79
CA ASN A 158 -21.88 12.67 19.57
C ASN A 158 -21.47 11.34 18.91
N PRO A 159 -20.18 11.16 18.60
CA PRO A 159 -19.74 10.02 17.82
C PRO A 159 -19.95 8.72 18.60
N ILE A 160 -20.48 7.71 17.93
CA ILE A 160 -20.69 6.37 18.47
C ILE A 160 -19.64 5.40 17.92
N PRO A 161 -19.31 4.31 18.64
CA PRO A 161 -18.50 3.24 18.07
C PRO A 161 -19.14 2.69 16.80
N GLY A 162 -18.35 2.47 15.74
CA GLY A 162 -18.85 1.96 14.46
C GLY A 162 -19.56 0.61 14.59
N THR A 163 -19.11 -0.23 15.52
CA THR A 163 -19.76 -1.50 15.89
C THR A 163 -21.18 -1.34 16.45
N ARG A 164 -21.51 -0.17 17.01
CA ARG A 164 -22.83 0.17 17.55
C ARG A 164 -23.66 1.01 16.59
N ASP A 165 -23.12 1.34 15.42
CA ASP A 165 -23.86 2.09 14.42
C ASP A 165 -25.02 1.25 13.85
N PRO A 166 -26.26 1.76 13.82
CA PRO A 166 -27.41 0.97 13.40
C PRO A 166 -27.40 0.61 11.91
N LYS A 167 -26.60 1.28 11.08
CA LYS A 167 -26.47 1.01 9.64
C LYS A 167 -25.27 0.13 9.32
N ILE A 168 -24.11 0.47 9.88
CA ILE A 168 -22.84 -0.20 9.52
C ILE A 168 -22.34 -1.20 10.58
N GLY A 169 -22.85 -1.13 11.81
CA GLY A 169 -22.38 -1.98 12.92
C GLY A 169 -22.46 -3.47 12.63
N ARG A 170 -23.45 -3.87 11.83
CA ARG A 170 -23.61 -5.25 11.36
C ARG A 170 -22.40 -5.81 10.60
N TYR A 171 -21.60 -4.96 9.94
CA TYR A 171 -20.41 -5.38 9.19
C TYR A 171 -19.19 -5.59 10.09
N PHE A 172 -19.25 -5.15 11.35
CA PHE A 172 -18.19 -5.36 12.34
C PHE A 172 -18.51 -6.51 13.30
N ALA A 173 -19.68 -7.14 13.17
CA ALA A 173 -20.05 -8.26 14.03
C ALA A 173 -19.12 -9.46 13.78
N GLY A 174 -18.48 -9.96 14.83
CA GLY A 174 -17.53 -11.08 14.75
C GLY A 174 -16.15 -10.73 14.21
N VAL A 175 -15.89 -9.47 13.85
CA VAL A 175 -14.56 -9.01 13.44
C VAL A 175 -13.75 -8.67 14.70
N PRO A 176 -12.52 -9.19 14.87
CA PRO A 176 -11.65 -8.80 15.96
C PRO A 176 -11.44 -7.29 16.01
N ASN A 177 -11.30 -6.71 17.20
CA ASN A 177 -11.18 -5.26 17.34
C ASN A 177 -9.91 -4.80 18.06
N GLN A 178 -9.04 -5.73 18.47
CA GLN A 178 -7.74 -5.40 19.04
C GLN A 178 -6.68 -5.34 17.93
N PHE A 179 -5.64 -4.53 18.09
CA PHE A 179 -4.55 -4.45 17.11
C PHE A 179 -3.95 -5.82 16.76
N ALA A 180 -3.65 -6.65 17.77
CA ALA A 180 -3.17 -8.00 17.56
C ALA A 180 -4.20 -8.86 16.81
N GLY A 181 -5.49 -8.74 17.13
CA GLY A 181 -6.56 -9.48 16.46
C GLY A 181 -6.70 -9.16 14.96
N LEU A 182 -6.22 -8.00 14.52
CA LEU A 182 -6.35 -7.50 13.15
C LEU A 182 -5.06 -7.63 12.31
N MET A 183 -4.03 -8.29 12.86
CA MET A 183 -2.70 -8.38 12.24
C MET A 183 -2.63 -9.26 10.99
N ASP A 184 -3.45 -10.30 10.94
CA ASP A 184 -3.42 -11.31 9.89
C ASP A 184 -4.83 -11.44 9.30
N VAL A 185 -4.96 -11.10 8.01
CA VAL A 185 -6.24 -11.13 7.26
C VAL A 185 -6.86 -12.52 7.18
N ARG A 186 -6.06 -13.56 7.44
CA ARG A 186 -6.45 -14.96 7.46
C ARG A 186 -7.09 -15.38 8.79
N ASP A 187 -6.95 -14.56 9.83
CA ASP A 187 -7.33 -14.88 11.19
C ASP A 187 -8.33 -13.86 11.77
N LEU A 188 -9.38 -13.56 11.01
CA LEU A 188 -10.46 -12.63 11.32
C LEU A 188 -11.81 -13.34 11.54
N GLY A 189 -11.79 -14.64 11.83
CA GLY A 189 -12.99 -15.48 11.97
C GLY A 189 -13.74 -15.65 10.64
N SER A 190 -15.07 -15.52 10.64
CA SER A 190 -15.87 -15.60 9.40
C SER A 190 -15.62 -14.45 8.42
N SER A 191 -14.87 -13.44 8.85
CA SER A 191 -14.52 -12.27 8.05
C SER A 191 -13.11 -12.38 7.45
N SER A 192 -12.42 -13.52 7.63
CA SER A 192 -11.13 -13.77 6.99
C SER A 192 -11.24 -13.68 5.47
N TYR A 193 -10.20 -13.14 4.83
CA TYR A 193 -10.15 -12.98 3.39
C TYR A 193 -8.74 -13.19 2.86
N GLY A 194 -8.68 -13.23 1.52
CA GLY A 194 -7.48 -13.52 0.78
C GLY A 194 -7.30 -12.60 -0.42
N TYR A 195 -6.13 -12.70 -1.04
CA TYR A 195 -5.78 -11.92 -2.23
C TYR A 195 -5.50 -12.81 -3.43
N ALA A 196 -6.00 -12.34 -4.58
CA ALA A 196 -5.53 -12.79 -5.88
C ALA A 196 -4.41 -11.84 -6.34
N LEU A 197 -3.16 -12.32 -6.32
CA LEU A 197 -1.99 -11.52 -6.66
C LEU A 197 -1.49 -11.86 -8.07
N THR A 198 -1.00 -10.85 -8.78
CA THR A 198 -0.45 -10.99 -10.14
C THR A 198 0.89 -10.26 -10.26
N GLY A 199 1.63 -10.54 -11.34
CA GLY A 199 2.83 -9.79 -11.69
C GLY A 199 3.87 -9.71 -10.57
N GLN A 200 4.36 -8.50 -10.28
CA GLN A 200 5.38 -8.29 -9.26
C GLN A 200 4.89 -8.61 -7.84
N LEU A 201 3.62 -8.34 -7.52
CA LEU A 201 3.08 -8.60 -6.17
C LEU A 201 3.12 -10.10 -5.86
N ALA A 202 2.80 -10.94 -6.85
CA ALA A 202 2.94 -12.39 -6.73
C ALA A 202 4.40 -12.82 -6.54
N ALA A 203 5.35 -12.21 -7.26
CA ALA A 203 6.77 -12.48 -7.10
C ALA A 203 7.28 -12.08 -5.70
N MET A 204 6.92 -10.88 -5.25
CA MET A 204 7.24 -10.36 -3.91
C MET A 204 6.67 -11.27 -2.82
N TYR A 205 5.40 -11.68 -2.95
CA TYR A 205 4.78 -12.61 -2.03
C TYR A 205 5.53 -13.94 -1.98
N ASN A 206 5.78 -14.60 -3.11
CA ASN A 206 6.40 -15.93 -3.11
C ASN A 206 7.85 -15.94 -2.61
N GLN A 207 8.66 -14.99 -3.06
CA GLN A 207 10.12 -15.07 -2.94
C GLN A 207 10.70 -14.09 -1.92
N CYS A 208 9.91 -13.14 -1.39
CA CYS A 208 10.33 -12.21 -0.35
C CYS A 208 11.61 -11.45 -0.73
N ASP A 209 12.65 -11.43 0.10
CA ASP A 209 13.91 -10.74 -0.25
C ASP A 209 14.60 -11.35 -1.48
N ASN A 210 14.38 -12.64 -1.74
CA ASN A 210 14.87 -13.33 -2.94
C ASN A 210 14.02 -13.03 -4.17
N SER A 211 12.86 -12.36 -4.02
CA SER A 211 12.11 -11.93 -5.19
C SER A 211 12.99 -10.96 -5.97
N PRO A 212 13.04 -11.08 -7.30
CA PRO A 212 13.89 -10.24 -8.11
C PRO A 212 13.71 -8.76 -7.75
N ALA A 213 14.82 -8.09 -7.49
CA ALA A 213 14.93 -6.64 -7.39
C ALA A 213 14.84 -5.98 -8.78
N SER A 214 14.27 -6.66 -9.76
CA SER A 214 14.04 -6.26 -11.14
C SER A 214 13.08 -7.28 -11.74
N ARG A 215 12.27 -6.98 -12.75
CA ARG A 215 11.28 -7.97 -13.23
C ARG A 215 11.87 -9.11 -14.09
N LYS A 216 13.14 -9.52 -13.92
CA LYS A 216 13.82 -10.49 -14.81
C LYS A 216 13.08 -11.82 -15.02
N LEU A 217 12.99 -12.21 -16.29
CA LEU A 217 12.36 -13.44 -16.82
C LEU A 217 12.84 -14.76 -16.21
N LYS A 218 14.12 -14.86 -15.82
CA LYS A 218 14.75 -16.14 -15.44
C LYS A 218 14.81 -16.36 -13.92
N GLU A 219 14.66 -15.29 -13.14
CA GLU A 219 14.89 -15.27 -11.70
C GLU A 219 13.57 -15.31 -10.90
N THR A 220 12.42 -15.01 -11.52
CA THR A 220 11.09 -15.23 -10.91
C THR A 220 10.73 -16.72 -10.74
N TYR A 221 11.59 -17.65 -11.16
CA TYR A 221 11.35 -19.10 -11.13
C TYR A 221 12.44 -19.90 -10.44
N ALA A 222 13.40 -19.26 -9.77
CA ALA A 222 14.33 -20.01 -8.93
C ALA A 222 13.51 -20.62 -7.77
N GLN A 223 13.17 -21.91 -7.89
CA GLN A 223 12.74 -22.69 -6.75
C GLN A 223 13.89 -22.66 -5.75
N ASN A 224 13.80 -21.83 -4.72
CA ASN A 224 14.59 -22.06 -3.52
C ASN A 224 14.02 -23.29 -2.82
N THR A 225 14.38 -24.48 -3.31
CA THR A 225 14.23 -25.74 -2.58
C THR A 225 15.16 -25.81 -1.36
N THR A 226 15.94 -24.75 -1.08
CA THR A 226 17.00 -24.81 -0.07
C THR A 226 17.27 -23.54 0.72
N SER A 227 16.50 -22.46 0.57
CA SER A 227 16.54 -21.37 1.56
C SER A 227 15.16 -21.20 2.17
N LYS A 228 14.98 -21.74 3.37
CA LYS A 228 14.06 -21.08 4.30
C LYS A 228 14.57 -19.63 4.37
N PRO A 229 13.75 -18.62 4.06
CA PRO A 229 14.15 -17.26 4.41
C PRO A 229 14.56 -17.29 5.89
N THR A 230 15.53 -16.47 6.27
CA THR A 230 15.82 -16.22 7.68
C THR A 230 14.60 -15.51 8.25
N MET A 231 13.47 -16.23 8.38
CA MET A 231 12.38 -15.86 9.25
C MET A 231 13.08 -15.76 10.59
N CYS A 232 13.03 -14.58 11.21
CA CYS A 232 13.44 -14.47 12.59
C CYS A 232 12.57 -15.46 13.34
N GLY A 233 13.15 -16.62 13.64
CA GLY A 233 12.41 -17.76 14.15
C GLY A 233 11.71 -17.30 15.40
N ILE A 234 10.38 -17.30 15.38
CA ILE A 234 9.62 -17.29 16.62
C ILE A 234 9.97 -18.64 17.23
N SER A 235 10.97 -18.64 18.12
CA SER A 235 11.21 -19.79 18.98
C SER A 235 9.90 -20.02 19.71
N ASN A 236 9.46 -21.28 19.77
CA ASN A 236 8.26 -21.68 20.50
C ASN A 236 8.28 -21.27 21.99
N ASP A 237 9.44 -20.78 22.47
CA ASP A 237 9.70 -20.42 23.86
C ASP A 237 10.04 -18.92 24.06
N GLY A 238 9.74 -18.04 23.09
CA GLY A 238 10.36 -16.70 23.05
C GLY A 238 9.48 -15.55 22.58
N CYS A 239 8.22 -15.44 23.02
CA CYS A 239 7.57 -14.12 23.02
C CYS A 239 8.24 -13.29 24.12
N TYR A 240 9.26 -12.51 23.76
CA TYR A 240 9.85 -11.51 24.67
C TYR A 240 8.74 -10.53 25.04
N ASP A 241 8.31 -10.62 26.28
CA ASP A 241 7.29 -9.78 26.88
C ASP A 241 8.00 -8.65 27.65
N PRO A 242 8.12 -7.45 27.05
CA PRO A 242 8.75 -6.32 27.74
C PRO A 242 7.96 -5.87 28.99
N ASP A 243 6.71 -6.31 29.17
CA ASP A 243 5.81 -5.82 30.22
C ASP A 243 5.33 -6.88 31.25
N GLY A 244 5.65 -8.18 31.08
CA GLY A 244 5.21 -9.27 31.96
C GLY A 244 3.71 -9.65 31.90
N ASN A 245 3.00 -9.31 30.82
CA ASN A 245 1.56 -9.57 30.65
C ASN A 245 1.22 -10.87 29.89
N ASN A 246 0.27 -11.62 30.44
CA ASN A 246 -0.36 -12.75 29.75
C ASN A 246 -1.35 -12.26 28.68
N TYR A 247 -0.85 -11.98 27.47
CA TYR A 247 -1.66 -11.51 26.34
C TYR A 247 -2.78 -12.47 25.94
N THR A 248 -2.62 -13.78 26.10
CA THR A 248 -3.69 -14.76 25.83
C THR A 248 -4.92 -14.48 26.67
N SER A 249 -4.76 -14.16 27.96
CA SER A 249 -5.89 -13.84 28.85
C SER A 249 -6.57 -12.49 28.53
N LEU A 250 -5.95 -11.67 27.68
CA LEU A 250 -6.43 -10.35 27.28
C LEU A 250 -7.06 -10.34 25.88
N ASN A 251 -7.08 -11.47 25.18
CA ASN A 251 -7.79 -11.63 23.91
C ASN A 251 -9.31 -11.55 24.16
N ASN A 252 -9.96 -10.55 23.55
CA ASN A 252 -11.41 -10.37 23.67
C ASN A 252 -12.23 -11.05 22.55
N PHE A 253 -11.58 -11.74 21.61
CA PHE A 253 -12.16 -12.63 20.59
C PHE A 253 -11.43 -13.99 20.59
N PRO A 254 -11.52 -14.79 21.68
CA PRO A 254 -10.87 -16.10 21.72
C PRO A 254 -11.40 -17.07 20.65
N GLU A 255 -12.60 -16.86 20.14
CA GLU A 255 -13.21 -17.67 19.07
C GLU A 255 -12.58 -17.47 17.69
N THR A 256 -11.86 -16.37 17.48
CA THR A 256 -11.10 -16.13 16.24
C THR A 256 -9.62 -16.37 16.43
N ASP A 257 -9.17 -16.85 17.60
CA ASP A 257 -7.76 -17.10 17.85
C ASP A 257 -7.31 -18.38 17.15
N TYR A 258 -6.08 -18.37 16.64
CA TYR A 258 -5.49 -19.54 16.05
C TYR A 258 -5.21 -20.62 17.11
N ILE A 259 -5.85 -21.77 16.98
CA ILE A 259 -5.74 -22.90 17.92
C ILE A 259 -4.63 -23.91 17.57
N GLY A 260 -3.71 -23.57 16.66
CA GLY A 260 -2.66 -24.48 16.21
C GLY A 260 -3.06 -25.41 15.07
N GLN A 261 -4.26 -25.27 14.51
CA GLN A 261 -4.71 -26.00 13.32
C GLN A 261 -4.98 -25.03 12.19
N ASP A 262 -4.22 -25.16 11.11
CA ASP A 262 -4.47 -24.48 9.84
C ASP A 262 -5.78 -25.03 9.23
N ASP A 263 -6.60 -24.15 8.66
CA ASP A 263 -7.86 -24.54 8.01
C ASP A 263 -7.64 -25.10 6.59
N GLY A 264 -6.40 -25.07 6.11
CA GLY A 264 -6.02 -25.57 4.79
C GLY A 264 -6.55 -24.71 3.64
N HIS A 265 -7.08 -23.51 3.92
CA HIS A 265 -7.50 -22.58 2.90
C HIS A 265 -6.28 -21.92 2.25
N GLN A 266 -6.31 -21.86 0.92
CA GLN A 266 -5.32 -21.09 0.18
C GLN A 266 -5.74 -19.62 0.19
N ASP A 267 -5.28 -18.89 1.20
CA ASP A 267 -5.64 -17.49 1.41
C ASP A 267 -5.02 -16.54 0.38
N ILE A 268 -3.94 -16.97 -0.29
CA ILE A 268 -3.30 -16.19 -1.35
C ILE A 268 -3.15 -17.06 -2.60
N VAL A 269 -3.78 -16.62 -3.69
CA VAL A 269 -3.72 -17.28 -4.99
C VAL A 269 -3.01 -16.39 -5.99
N ILE A 270 -2.17 -17.00 -6.83
CA ILE A 270 -1.50 -16.27 -7.91
C ILE A 270 -2.32 -16.45 -9.16
N VAL A 271 -2.70 -15.35 -9.79
CA VAL A 271 -3.54 -15.36 -10.98
C VAL A 271 -2.90 -14.59 -12.14
N ASP A 272 -3.38 -14.82 -13.35
CA ASP A 272 -3.13 -13.93 -14.49
C ASP A 272 -4.13 -12.77 -14.50
N ILE A 273 -4.01 -11.89 -15.50
CA ILE A 273 -4.92 -10.74 -15.67
C ILE A 273 -6.39 -11.14 -15.88
N SER A 274 -6.67 -12.40 -16.25
CA SER A 274 -8.02 -12.93 -16.43
C SER A 274 -8.59 -13.54 -15.15
N GLY A 275 -7.81 -13.57 -14.07
CA GLY A 275 -8.17 -14.19 -12.79
C GLY A 275 -7.94 -15.70 -12.76
N LYS A 276 -7.27 -16.28 -13.77
CA LYS A 276 -6.99 -17.72 -13.79
C LYS A 276 -5.78 -18.03 -12.91
N THR A 277 -5.92 -19.02 -12.03
CA THR A 277 -4.84 -19.48 -11.16
C THR A 277 -3.64 -19.97 -11.95
N LEU A 278 -2.46 -19.57 -11.51
CA LEU A 278 -1.19 -19.90 -12.13
C LEU A 278 -0.38 -20.81 -11.23
N SER A 279 0.30 -21.78 -11.84
CA SER A 279 1.34 -22.52 -11.14
C SER A 279 2.59 -21.65 -10.97
N SER A 280 3.41 -21.97 -9.98
CA SER A 280 4.71 -21.32 -9.78
C SER A 280 5.66 -21.43 -11.00
N ASN A 281 5.41 -22.35 -11.94
CA ASN A 281 6.21 -22.57 -13.15
C ASN A 281 5.63 -21.88 -14.40
N THR A 282 4.53 -21.13 -14.26
CA THR A 282 3.85 -20.49 -15.40
C THR A 282 4.74 -19.40 -15.99
N PRO A 283 5.14 -19.42 -17.27
CA PRO A 283 6.04 -18.42 -17.84
C PRO A 283 5.52 -16.97 -17.72
N LYS A 284 6.43 -16.01 -17.52
CA LYS A 284 6.12 -14.57 -17.36
C LYS A 284 5.23 -13.99 -18.47
N ALA A 285 5.45 -14.44 -19.70
CA ALA A 285 4.66 -14.00 -20.87
C ALA A 285 3.17 -14.39 -20.78
N VAL A 286 2.79 -15.30 -19.88
CA VAL A 286 1.41 -15.73 -19.68
C VAL A 286 0.63 -14.76 -18.78
N TYR A 287 1.29 -14.08 -17.83
CA TYR A 287 0.63 -13.21 -16.86
C TYR A 287 1.01 -11.73 -16.94
N ILE A 288 1.92 -11.37 -17.85
CA ILE A 288 2.15 -9.98 -18.28
C ILE A 288 1.54 -9.84 -19.66
N ALA A 289 0.25 -9.53 -19.68
CA ALA A 289 -0.56 -9.56 -20.90
C ALA A 289 -0.97 -8.16 -21.39
N GLU A 290 -0.80 -7.12 -20.57
CA GLU A 290 -1.01 -5.74 -21.02
C GLU A 290 0.24 -5.15 -21.67
N ASP A 291 0.08 -4.49 -22.82
CA ASP A 291 1.18 -3.83 -23.54
C ASP A 291 1.85 -2.74 -22.71
N SER A 292 1.08 -1.99 -21.91
CA SER A 292 1.57 -0.99 -20.96
C SER A 292 2.45 -1.62 -19.89
N GLU A 293 2.00 -2.73 -19.30
CA GLU A 293 2.76 -3.49 -18.31
C GLU A 293 4.04 -4.04 -18.92
N LYS A 294 3.94 -4.68 -20.09
CA LYS A 294 5.08 -5.19 -20.86
C LYS A 294 6.08 -4.08 -21.17
N ARG A 295 5.60 -2.87 -21.50
CA ARG A 295 6.46 -1.72 -21.80
C ARG A 295 7.37 -1.37 -20.63
N VAL A 296 6.79 -1.29 -19.43
CA VAL A 296 7.50 -1.02 -18.17
C VAL A 296 8.42 -2.18 -17.81
N VAL A 297 7.91 -3.40 -17.90
CA VAL A 297 8.64 -4.61 -17.56
C VAL A 297 9.91 -4.79 -18.38
N ASP A 298 9.85 -4.65 -19.70
CA ASP A 298 11.03 -4.84 -20.54
C ASP A 298 12.07 -3.72 -20.29
N TRP A 299 11.65 -2.51 -19.88
CA TRP A 299 12.57 -1.47 -19.45
C TRP A 299 13.35 -1.90 -18.21
N TYR A 300 12.63 -2.36 -17.18
CA TYR A 300 13.25 -2.89 -15.97
C TYR A 300 14.26 -4.00 -16.29
N ASP A 301 13.89 -4.94 -17.16
CA ASP A 301 14.75 -6.07 -17.55
C ASP A 301 16.02 -5.59 -18.27
N HIS A 302 15.87 -4.75 -19.29
CA HIS A 302 16.98 -4.24 -20.10
C HIS A 302 17.96 -3.41 -19.25
N THR A 303 17.44 -2.45 -18.49
CA THR A 303 18.27 -1.53 -17.72
C THR A 303 19.01 -2.26 -16.61
N ILE A 304 18.36 -3.21 -15.92
CA ILE A 304 19.06 -4.00 -14.90
C ILE A 304 20.15 -4.89 -15.49
N GLU A 305 19.93 -5.49 -16.65
CA GLU A 305 20.98 -6.27 -17.33
C GLU A 305 22.17 -5.37 -17.68
N ALA A 306 21.91 -4.18 -18.21
CA ALA A 306 22.95 -3.19 -18.51
C ALA A 306 23.70 -2.70 -17.25
N MET A 307 23.04 -2.71 -16.09
CA MET A 307 23.62 -2.34 -14.79
C MET A 307 24.37 -3.49 -14.08
N GLY A 308 24.54 -4.64 -14.75
CA GLY A 308 25.29 -5.77 -14.20
C GLY A 308 24.46 -6.74 -13.37
N GLY A 309 23.13 -6.66 -13.43
CA GLY A 309 22.22 -7.63 -12.84
C GLY A 309 21.46 -7.13 -11.62
N ASP A 310 20.83 -8.07 -10.94
CA ASP A 310 19.84 -7.78 -9.91
C ASP A 310 20.51 -7.50 -8.57
N SER A 311 20.33 -6.29 -8.03
CA SER A 311 20.89 -5.89 -6.74
C SER A 311 20.05 -4.80 -6.07
N HIS A 312 20.19 -4.66 -4.75
CA HIS A 312 19.54 -3.57 -4.01
C HIS A 312 19.96 -2.20 -4.54
N GLU A 313 21.25 -2.03 -4.85
CA GLU A 313 21.82 -0.80 -5.37
C GLU A 313 21.25 -0.45 -6.75
N ASN A 314 21.12 -1.43 -7.64
CA ASN A 314 20.58 -1.22 -8.98
C ASN A 314 19.07 -0.94 -8.95
N MET A 315 18.33 -1.55 -8.02
CA MET A 315 16.92 -1.23 -7.81
C MET A 315 16.72 0.17 -7.26
N ALA A 316 17.53 0.59 -6.29
CA ALA A 316 17.51 1.96 -5.79
C ALA A 316 17.81 2.95 -6.92
N ASP A 317 18.73 2.60 -7.83
CA ASP A 317 19.00 3.42 -9.01
C ASP A 317 17.83 3.48 -9.99
N LEU A 318 17.15 2.36 -10.26
CA LEU A 318 15.92 2.36 -11.06
C LEU A 318 14.81 3.21 -10.45
N GLU A 319 14.69 3.25 -9.12
CA GLU A 319 13.76 4.16 -8.45
C GLU A 319 14.13 5.63 -8.71
N ARG A 320 15.41 5.98 -8.60
CA ARG A 320 15.91 7.32 -8.94
C ARG A 320 15.61 7.68 -10.40
N GLN A 321 15.84 6.75 -11.32
CA GLN A 321 15.55 6.93 -12.75
C GLN A 321 14.05 7.19 -12.98
N ALA A 322 13.16 6.41 -12.34
CA ALA A 322 11.72 6.60 -12.46
C ALA A 322 11.25 7.95 -11.88
N CYS A 323 11.72 8.33 -10.68
CA CYS A 323 11.38 9.62 -10.07
C CYS A 323 11.95 10.80 -10.87
N MET A 324 13.18 10.71 -11.37
CA MET A 324 13.77 11.76 -12.19
C MET A 324 13.09 11.87 -13.55
N PHE A 325 12.71 10.75 -14.17
CA PHE A 325 11.93 10.77 -15.41
C PHE A 325 10.55 11.41 -15.22
N GLU A 326 9.87 11.13 -14.10
CA GLU A 326 8.64 11.85 -13.74
C GLU A 326 8.90 13.36 -13.69
N HIS A 327 10.00 13.76 -13.03
CA HIS A 327 10.38 15.16 -12.92
C HIS A 327 10.63 15.84 -14.27
N VAL A 328 11.47 15.25 -15.11
CA VAL A 328 11.93 15.92 -16.35
C VAL A 328 10.98 15.76 -17.53
N CYS A 329 10.23 14.66 -17.59
CA CYS A 329 9.39 14.33 -18.75
C CYS A 329 7.89 14.36 -18.44
N LEU A 330 7.50 14.15 -17.18
CA LEU A 330 6.10 14.01 -16.80
C LEU A 330 5.60 15.19 -15.96
N GLY A 331 6.08 16.39 -16.26
CA GLY A 331 5.52 17.63 -15.71
C GLY A 331 5.97 17.97 -14.29
N GLY A 332 7.07 17.38 -13.81
CA GLY A 332 7.67 17.69 -12.52
C GLY A 332 7.24 16.73 -11.42
N THR A 333 7.94 16.81 -10.29
CA THR A 333 7.61 16.16 -9.03
C THR A 333 7.07 17.23 -8.06
N PRO A 334 5.80 17.63 -8.18
CA PRO A 334 5.24 18.70 -7.37
C PRO A 334 5.25 18.32 -5.89
N ASP A 335 5.45 19.32 -5.05
CA ASP A 335 5.33 19.15 -3.61
C ASP A 335 3.85 18.96 -3.20
N TYR A 336 3.62 18.38 -2.01
CA TYR A 336 2.28 18.33 -1.43
C TYR A 336 1.74 19.74 -1.20
N SER A 337 0.43 19.91 -1.38
CA SER A 337 -0.20 21.21 -1.06
C SER A 337 -0.03 21.54 0.42
N PRO A 338 0.05 22.82 0.81
CA PRO A 338 0.15 23.21 2.22
C PRO A 338 -0.96 22.59 3.09
N GLU A 339 -2.17 22.46 2.54
CA GLU A 339 -3.32 21.83 3.20
C GLU A 339 -3.09 20.34 3.41
N PHE A 340 -2.58 19.62 2.39
CA PHE A 340 -2.27 18.19 2.50
C PHE A 340 -1.20 17.93 3.56
N LYS A 341 -0.11 18.72 3.55
CA LYS A 341 0.95 18.65 4.58
C LYS A 341 0.40 18.87 5.97
N LYS A 342 -0.49 19.86 6.14
CA LYS A 342 -1.12 20.18 7.42
C LYS A 342 -2.08 19.09 7.90
N ILE A 343 -2.89 18.53 7.01
CA ILE A 343 -3.88 17.50 7.35
C ILE A 343 -3.19 16.20 7.76
N TRP A 344 -2.18 15.77 6.99
CA TRP A 344 -1.54 14.47 7.16
C TRP A 344 -0.23 14.53 7.94
N ASN A 345 0.23 15.73 8.32
CA ASN A 345 1.48 15.96 9.03
C ASN A 345 2.68 15.32 8.31
N VAL A 346 2.80 15.64 7.01
CA VAL A 346 3.86 15.14 6.12
C VAL A 346 4.67 16.27 5.54
N GLU A 347 5.93 16.01 5.25
CA GLU A 347 6.87 17.02 4.76
C GLU A 347 6.80 17.15 3.24
N GLU A 348 7.07 16.08 2.49
CA GLU A 348 7.09 16.10 1.03
C GLU A 348 6.90 14.69 0.44
N PRO A 349 6.60 14.58 -0.87
CA PRO A 349 6.49 13.29 -1.54
C PRO A 349 7.83 12.55 -1.67
N ARG A 350 7.81 11.22 -1.66
CA ARG A 350 9.02 10.39 -1.76
C ARG A 350 9.90 10.72 -2.98
N CYS A 351 9.30 10.82 -4.17
CA CYS A 351 10.07 11.15 -5.37
C CYS A 351 10.61 12.59 -5.36
N LYS A 352 10.00 13.52 -4.60
CA LYS A 352 10.55 14.86 -4.43
C LYS A 352 11.86 14.81 -3.64
N THR A 353 11.90 14.08 -2.53
CA THR A 353 13.14 13.85 -1.76
C THR A 353 14.24 13.25 -2.62
N ILE A 354 13.90 12.24 -3.44
CA ILE A 354 14.86 11.57 -4.33
C ILE A 354 15.38 12.53 -5.41
N VAL A 355 14.49 13.28 -6.06
CA VAL A 355 14.87 14.23 -7.11
C VAL A 355 15.73 15.35 -6.56
N ASP A 356 15.37 15.93 -5.43
CA ASP A 356 16.15 16.99 -4.79
C ASP A 356 17.56 16.50 -4.42
N ALA A 357 17.69 15.24 -3.97
CA ALA A 357 18.99 14.60 -3.70
C ALA A 357 19.83 14.36 -4.96
N ILE A 358 19.20 14.07 -6.10
CA ILE A 358 19.91 13.96 -7.39
C ILE A 358 20.36 15.35 -7.86
N ILE A 359 19.48 16.36 -7.79
CA ILE A 359 19.77 17.74 -8.23
C ILE A 359 20.89 18.36 -7.41
N ASN A 360 20.91 18.15 -6.09
CA ASN A 360 21.96 18.69 -5.22
C ASN A 360 23.25 17.84 -5.23
N GLY A 361 23.28 16.73 -5.96
CA GLY A 361 24.43 15.84 -6.13
C GLY A 361 24.73 14.90 -4.96
N SER A 362 23.87 14.83 -3.94
CA SER A 362 24.06 13.94 -2.79
C SER A 362 23.77 12.47 -3.09
N ASP A 363 22.84 12.18 -4.01
CA ASP A 363 22.55 10.82 -4.44
C ASP A 363 22.26 10.73 -5.96
N PRO A 364 23.30 10.83 -6.82
CA PRO A 364 23.12 10.85 -8.26
C PRO A 364 22.79 9.46 -8.81
N ILE A 365 22.05 9.44 -9.92
CA ILE A 365 21.81 8.24 -10.74
C ILE A 365 23.14 7.67 -11.23
N LYS A 366 23.35 6.37 -11.05
CA LYS A 366 24.59 5.66 -11.39
C LYS A 366 24.61 5.19 -12.84
N TYR A 367 23.46 4.75 -13.37
CA TYR A 367 23.39 4.30 -14.75
C TYR A 367 23.46 5.46 -15.74
N GLY A 368 24.60 5.64 -16.41
CA GLY A 368 24.85 6.82 -17.25
C GLY A 368 23.89 6.99 -18.43
N SER A 369 23.36 5.90 -18.99
CA SER A 369 22.46 5.91 -20.16
C SER A 369 20.97 5.92 -19.78
N TRP A 370 20.65 6.18 -18.52
CA TRP A 370 19.27 6.07 -18.02
C TRP A 370 18.29 6.94 -18.79
N ARG A 371 18.71 8.15 -19.16
CA ARG A 371 17.82 9.14 -19.78
C ARG A 371 17.49 8.73 -21.20
N GLU A 372 18.51 8.40 -21.99
CA GLU A 372 18.35 7.97 -23.38
C GLU A 372 17.47 6.72 -23.46
N ASP A 373 17.68 5.75 -22.58
CA ASP A 373 16.90 4.52 -22.52
C ASP A 373 15.44 4.78 -22.12
N MET A 374 15.21 5.63 -21.12
CA MET A 374 13.87 6.01 -20.68
C MET A 374 13.11 6.78 -21.78
N GLU A 375 13.76 7.74 -22.44
CA GLU A 375 13.15 8.52 -23.51
C GLU A 375 12.86 7.65 -24.75
N ALA A 376 13.79 6.77 -25.14
CA ALA A 376 13.58 5.82 -26.22
C ALA A 376 12.42 4.86 -25.91
N ARG A 377 12.29 4.42 -24.66
CA ARG A 377 11.26 3.47 -24.27
C ARG A 377 9.91 4.12 -24.02
N PHE A 378 9.82 5.25 -23.35
CA PHE A 378 8.55 5.85 -22.88
C PHE A 378 8.14 7.13 -23.60
N SER A 379 9.08 7.76 -24.33
CA SER A 379 8.95 9.11 -24.89
C SER A 379 8.87 10.19 -23.81
N CYS A 380 9.47 11.35 -24.08
CA CYS A 380 9.38 12.54 -23.24
C CYS A 380 8.47 13.55 -23.95
N PRO A 381 7.19 13.71 -23.55
CA PRO A 381 6.31 14.67 -24.20
C PRO A 381 6.88 16.09 -24.05
N GLU A 382 7.00 16.81 -25.16
CA GLU A 382 7.33 18.24 -25.12
C GLU A 382 6.30 18.98 -24.24
N PRO A 383 6.72 19.95 -23.41
CA PRO A 383 5.78 20.75 -22.63
C PRO A 383 4.78 21.37 -23.60
N THR A 384 3.50 21.00 -23.49
CA THR A 384 2.45 21.69 -24.25
C THR A 384 2.46 23.14 -23.79
N VAL A 385 3.01 24.03 -24.63
CA VAL A 385 2.90 25.47 -24.46
C VAL A 385 1.41 25.78 -24.44
N SER A 386 0.84 25.90 -23.25
CA SER A 386 -0.48 26.48 -23.10
C SER A 386 -0.34 27.92 -23.61
N SER A 387 -0.81 28.15 -24.82
CA SER A 387 -1.04 29.47 -25.36
C SER A 387 -2.06 30.17 -24.47
N ASN A 388 -1.60 30.76 -23.37
CA ASN A 388 -2.29 31.87 -22.73
C ASN A 388 -2.16 33.07 -23.67
N THR A 389 -2.92 33.02 -24.76
CA THR A 389 -3.27 34.20 -25.53
C THR A 389 -4.53 34.74 -24.88
N THR A 390 -4.34 35.77 -24.05
CA THR A 390 -5.25 36.90 -23.84
C THR A 390 -6.69 36.73 -24.35
N SER A 391 -7.66 36.68 -23.43
CA SER A 391 -8.63 37.78 -23.21
C SER A 391 -9.47 37.59 -21.96
#